data_AF-A0A662T4H5-F1
#
_entry.id   AF-A0A662T4H5-F1
#
_cell.length_a   1.000
_cell.length_b   1.000
_cell.length_c   1.000
_cell.angle_alpha   90.00
_cell.angle_beta   90.00
_cell.angle_gamma   90.00
#
_symmetry.space_group_name_H-M   'P 1'
#
loop_
_entity.id
_entity.type
_entity.pdbx_description
1 polymer ?
#
loop_
_entity_poly.entity_id
_entity_poly.type
_entity_poly.pdbx_seq_one_letter_code
_entity_poly.pdbx_strand_id
1 'polypeptide(L)'
;NKIAIKISEILFIRGDMIIEAFITHETLKSLHESAPEATKVIYFDNVDLPNINKLALYGDSLADTSLYNEYLKHGLIWYVVFQHRDTGYVVGITRNAIIAMFTNITLDDFQDFILRHVLPLISS
;
A
#
# COMPACT_ATOMS: atom_id res chain seq x y z
N ASN A 1 13.47 -4.76 9.69
CA ASN A 1 14.52 -5.65 9.14
C ASN A 1 15.06 -6.73 10.11
N LYS A 2 15.34 -6.46 11.40
CA LYS A 2 16.02 -7.44 12.32
C LYS A 2 15.28 -8.78 12.52
N ILE A 3 13.95 -8.81 12.41
CA ILE A 3 13.16 -10.05 12.61
C ILE A 3 13.26 -10.96 11.39
N ALA A 4 13.08 -10.43 10.18
CA ALA A 4 13.17 -11.19 8.92
C ALA A 4 14.53 -11.90 8.79
N ILE A 5 15.62 -11.17 9.04
CA ILE A 5 16.99 -11.71 9.04
C ILE A 5 17.13 -12.88 10.03
N LYS A 6 16.66 -12.72 11.27
CA LYS A 6 16.74 -13.78 12.28
C LYS A 6 15.97 -15.04 11.88
N ILE A 7 14.76 -14.88 11.35
CA ILE A 7 13.96 -16.03 10.89
C ILE A 7 14.67 -16.70 9.71
N SER A 8 15.22 -15.90 8.78
CA SER A 8 15.97 -16.39 7.64
C SER A 8 17.20 -17.21 8.07
N GLU A 9 17.97 -16.73 9.04
CA GLU A 9 19.13 -17.43 9.60
C GLU A 9 18.73 -18.76 10.24
N ILE A 10 17.63 -18.80 11.00
CA ILE A 10 17.14 -20.01 11.66
C ILE A 10 16.69 -21.07 10.64
N LEU A 11 15.96 -20.67 9.61
CA LEU A 11 15.34 -21.61 8.67
C LEU A 11 16.26 -22.00 7.51
N PHE A 12 17.15 -21.10 7.08
CA PHE A 12 17.94 -21.26 5.86
C PHE A 12 19.46 -21.12 6.05
N ILE A 13 19.93 -20.85 7.28
CA ILE A 13 21.37 -20.66 7.59
C ILE A 13 21.96 -19.48 6.78
N ARG A 14 21.10 -18.56 6.33
CA ARG A 14 21.41 -17.39 5.52
C ARG A 14 20.47 -16.26 5.86
N GLY A 15 20.94 -15.02 5.92
CA GLY A 15 20.14 -13.87 6.34
C GLY A 15 19.24 -13.25 5.26
N ASP A 16 19.31 -13.73 4.02
CA ASP A 16 18.73 -13.10 2.82
C ASP A 16 17.55 -13.86 2.20
N MET A 17 17.13 -14.99 2.78
CA MET A 17 16.07 -15.84 2.24
C MET A 17 14.67 -15.39 2.68
N ILE A 18 14.55 -14.65 3.78
CA ILE A 18 13.32 -13.97 4.22
C ILE A 18 13.60 -12.49 4.30
N ILE A 19 12.92 -11.73 3.44
CA ILE A 19 13.01 -10.27 3.37
C ILE A 19 11.66 -9.64 3.77
N GLU A 20 11.68 -8.37 4.14
CA GLU A 20 10.45 -7.62 4.41
C GLU A 20 9.71 -7.35 3.11
N ALA A 21 8.39 -7.61 3.11
CA ALA A 21 7.54 -7.27 1.98
C ALA A 21 7.51 -5.75 1.78
N PHE A 22 7.69 -5.33 0.53
CA PHE A 22 7.68 -3.93 0.15
C PHE A 22 6.89 -3.73 -1.15
N ILE A 23 6.08 -2.68 -1.18
CA ILE A 23 5.33 -2.22 -2.34
C ILE A 23 5.84 -0.81 -2.62
N THR A 24 6.27 -0.56 -3.86
CA THR A 24 6.86 0.74 -4.20
C THR A 24 5.80 1.84 -4.25
N HIS A 25 6.26 3.09 -4.17
CA HIS A 25 5.40 4.25 -4.38
C HIS A 25 4.70 4.17 -5.75
N GLU A 26 5.44 3.80 -6.78
CA GLU A 26 5.01 3.71 -8.17
C GLU A 26 3.92 2.65 -8.34
N THR A 27 4.06 1.50 -7.66
CA THR A 27 3.03 0.46 -7.65
C THR A 27 1.75 0.96 -6.97
N LEU A 28 1.86 1.62 -5.80
CA LEU A 28 0.67 2.19 -5.13
C LEU A 28 0.03 3.32 -5.94
N LYS A 29 0.84 4.14 -6.63
CA LYS A 29 0.39 5.18 -7.55
C LYS A 29 -0.38 4.56 -8.72
N SER A 30 0.19 3.56 -9.38
CA SER A 30 -0.47 2.85 -10.49
C SER A 30 -1.76 2.15 -10.04
N LEU A 31 -1.76 1.53 -8.86
CA LEU A 31 -2.94 0.93 -8.26
C LEU A 31 -4.07 1.96 -8.08
N HIS A 32 -3.74 3.11 -7.48
CA HIS A 32 -4.68 4.21 -7.29
C HIS A 32 -5.21 4.76 -8.64
N GLU A 33 -4.31 5.07 -9.58
CA GLU A 33 -4.65 5.69 -10.86
C GLU A 33 -5.41 4.74 -11.80
N SER A 34 -5.28 3.42 -11.63
CA SER A 34 -6.04 2.43 -12.40
C SER A 34 -7.54 2.40 -12.06
N ALA A 35 -7.92 2.91 -10.88
CA ALA A 35 -9.30 3.02 -10.43
C ALA A 35 -9.50 4.27 -9.55
N PRO A 36 -9.45 5.48 -10.14
CA PRO A 36 -9.48 6.75 -9.39
C PRO A 36 -10.72 6.91 -8.52
N GLU A 37 -11.87 6.52 -9.08
CA GLU A 37 -13.21 6.60 -8.46
C GLU A 37 -13.34 5.70 -7.22
N ALA A 38 -12.47 4.69 -7.11
CA ALA A 38 -12.53 3.69 -6.05
C ALA A 38 -11.70 4.08 -4.82
N THR A 39 -10.84 5.09 -4.93
CA THR A 39 -9.93 5.47 -3.86
C THR A 39 -10.57 6.47 -2.93
N LYS A 40 -10.61 6.13 -1.64
CA LYS A 40 -11.23 6.95 -0.60
C LYS A 40 -10.21 7.82 0.13
N VAL A 41 -8.98 7.32 0.27
CA VAL A 41 -7.92 7.95 1.05
C VAL A 41 -6.55 7.67 0.46
N ILE A 42 -5.70 8.69 0.40
CA ILE A 42 -4.29 8.58 0.03
C ILE A 42 -3.44 9.28 1.07
N TYR A 43 -2.40 8.61 1.56
CA TYR A 43 -1.40 9.20 2.43
C TYR A 43 -0.06 9.30 1.73
N PHE A 44 0.61 10.42 1.96
CA PHE A 44 1.97 10.69 1.52
C PHE A 44 2.90 10.71 2.73
N ASP A 45 4.12 10.24 2.54
CA ASP A 45 5.26 10.43 3.45
C ASP A 45 6.47 10.96 2.67
N ASN A 46 7.59 11.13 3.38
CA ASN A 46 8.80 11.73 2.80
C ASN A 46 8.50 13.09 2.13
N VAL A 47 7.65 13.88 2.80
CA VAL A 47 7.17 15.16 2.29
C VAL A 47 8.24 16.21 2.54
N ASP A 48 8.63 16.95 1.49
CA ASP A 48 9.63 18.01 1.54
C ASP A 48 9.08 19.35 2.08
N LEU A 49 8.10 19.29 2.97
CA LEU A 49 7.47 20.47 3.60
C LEU A 49 7.89 20.61 5.07
N PRO A 50 8.27 21.82 5.52
CA PRO A 50 8.71 22.04 6.90
C PRO A 50 7.69 21.55 7.94
N ASN A 51 8.16 20.74 8.89
CA ASN A 51 7.39 20.19 10.01
C ASN A 51 6.24 19.24 9.64
N ILE A 52 6.17 18.77 8.39
CA ILE A 52 5.12 17.84 7.92
C ILE A 52 5.73 16.47 7.65
N ASN A 53 5.37 15.48 8.47
CA ASN A 53 5.86 14.11 8.31
C ASN A 53 4.98 13.25 7.39
N LYS A 54 3.68 13.52 7.38
CA LYS A 54 2.67 12.82 6.56
C LYS A 54 1.58 13.79 6.15
N LEU A 55 1.07 13.59 4.94
CA LEU A 55 -0.12 14.28 4.42
C LEU A 55 -1.17 13.26 4.03
N ALA A 56 -2.43 13.64 4.08
CA ALA A 56 -3.52 12.79 3.65
C ALA A 56 -4.52 13.58 2.80
N LEU A 57 -4.98 12.96 1.71
CA LEU A 57 -6.08 13.43 0.89
C LEU A 57 -7.26 12.47 1.08
N TYR A 58 -8.44 13.05 1.27
CA TYR A 58 -9.72 12.37 1.45
C TYR A 58 -10.72 12.94 0.47
N GLY A 59 -11.44 12.07 -0.23
CA GLY A 59 -12.44 12.47 -1.21
C GLY A 59 -12.64 11.42 -2.28
N ASP A 60 -13.61 11.66 -3.13
CA ASP A 60 -13.87 10.86 -4.33
C ASP A 60 -12.99 11.39 -5.47
N SER A 61 -12.59 10.50 -6.39
CA SER A 61 -11.85 10.84 -7.61
C SER A 61 -10.57 11.67 -7.37
N LEU A 62 -9.83 11.34 -6.29
CA LEU A 62 -8.65 12.12 -5.86
C LEU A 62 -7.58 12.30 -6.95
N ALA A 63 -7.44 11.34 -7.87
CA ALA A 63 -6.46 11.39 -8.95
C ALA A 63 -6.62 12.63 -9.86
N ASP A 64 -7.85 13.14 -10.00
CA ASP A 64 -8.17 14.26 -10.89
C ASP A 64 -7.94 15.63 -10.23
N THR A 65 -7.58 15.64 -8.94
CA THR A 65 -7.42 16.89 -8.19
C THR A 65 -6.04 17.50 -8.45
N SER A 66 -5.99 18.84 -8.49
CA SER A 66 -4.71 19.57 -8.57
C SER A 66 -3.84 19.32 -7.34
N LEU A 67 -4.44 19.14 -6.16
CA LEU A 67 -3.73 18.85 -4.90
C LEU A 67 -3.03 17.49 -4.91
N TYR A 68 -3.65 16.46 -5.49
CA TYR A 68 -3.00 15.16 -5.66
C TYR A 68 -1.72 15.28 -6.50
N ASN A 69 -1.83 15.93 -7.65
CA ASN A 69 -0.71 16.16 -8.56
C ASN A 69 0.39 17.01 -7.92
N GLU A 70 0.03 17.98 -7.08
CA GLU A 70 1.00 18.79 -6.35
C GLU A 70 1.72 17.97 -5.28
N TYR A 71 0.99 17.20 -4.47
CA TYR A 71 1.59 16.41 -3.40
C TYR A 71 2.49 15.28 -3.91
N LEU A 72 2.22 14.74 -5.10
CA LEU A 72 3.12 13.81 -5.78
C LEU A 72 4.50 14.42 -6.11
N LYS A 73 4.60 15.74 -6.27
CA LYS A 73 5.90 16.41 -6.48
C LYS A 73 6.71 16.54 -5.19
N HIS A 74 6.01 16.52 -4.06
CA HIS A 74 6.54 16.85 -2.75
C HIS A 74 6.75 15.63 -1.85
N GLY A 75 6.12 14.48 -2.16
CA GLY A 75 6.24 13.29 -1.34
C GLY A 75 5.86 12.01 -2.07
N LEU A 76 5.95 10.91 -1.34
CA LEU A 76 5.71 9.57 -1.85
C LEU A 76 4.43 9.00 -1.24
N ILE A 77 3.55 8.44 -2.07
CA ILE A 77 2.40 7.65 -1.60
C ILE A 77 2.92 6.52 -0.71
N TRP A 78 2.41 6.49 0.51
CA TRP A 78 2.78 5.54 1.56
C TRP A 78 1.66 4.55 1.88
N TYR A 79 0.40 5.00 1.79
CA TYR A 79 -0.78 4.20 2.12
C TYR A 79 -1.97 4.65 1.28
N VAL A 80 -2.73 3.68 0.78
CA VAL A 80 -3.93 3.92 -0.02
C VAL A 80 -5.09 3.09 0.52
N VAL A 81 -6.28 3.68 0.56
CA VAL A 81 -7.54 2.96 0.83
C VAL A 81 -8.40 3.04 -0.42
N PHE A 82 -8.75 1.88 -0.96
CA PHE A 82 -9.54 1.79 -2.18
C PHE A 82 -10.55 0.66 -2.13
N GLN A 83 -11.56 0.75 -2.97
CA GLN A 83 -12.47 -0.34 -3.25
C GLN A 83 -11.91 -1.20 -4.39
N HIS A 84 -11.56 -2.44 -4.10
CA HIS A 84 -11.10 -3.37 -5.12
C HIS A 84 -12.23 -3.68 -6.10
N ARG A 85 -11.96 -3.52 -7.40
CA ARG A 85 -13.01 -3.53 -8.45
C ARG A 85 -13.72 -4.88 -8.59
N ASP A 86 -12.98 -5.98 -8.55
CA ASP A 86 -13.55 -7.31 -8.85
C ASP A 86 -14.31 -7.90 -7.66
N THR A 87 -13.89 -7.57 -6.44
CA THR A 87 -14.48 -8.12 -5.21
C THR A 87 -15.40 -7.13 -4.49
N GLY A 88 -15.31 -5.85 -4.81
CA GLY A 88 -15.99 -4.78 -4.10
C GLY A 88 -15.46 -4.50 -2.69
N TYR A 89 -14.37 -5.15 -2.27
CA TYR A 89 -13.80 -5.00 -0.92
C TYR A 89 -13.12 -3.65 -0.73
N VAL A 90 -13.34 -3.02 0.40
CA VAL A 90 -12.60 -1.82 0.80
C VAL A 90 -11.37 -2.25 1.57
N VAL A 91 -10.19 -1.95 1.04
CA VAL A 91 -8.90 -2.39 1.56
C VAL A 91 -7.94 -1.20 1.65
N GLY A 92 -7.19 -1.16 2.74
CA GLY A 92 -6.04 -0.28 2.95
C GLY A 92 -4.73 -1.04 2.78
N ILE A 93 -3.78 -0.49 2.03
CA ILE A 93 -2.46 -1.09 1.76
C ILE A 93 -1.35 -0.06 1.96
N THR A 94 -0.36 -0.39 2.79
CA THR A 94 0.85 0.44 2.98
C THR A 94 2.04 -0.07 2.15
N ARG A 95 3.07 0.77 1.96
CA ARG A 95 4.33 0.37 1.30
C ARG A 95 5.06 -0.78 1.97
N ASN A 96 4.91 -0.98 3.28
CA ASN A 96 5.47 -2.13 3.99
C ASN A 96 4.49 -3.31 4.10
N ALA A 97 3.53 -3.39 3.16
CA ALA A 97 2.54 -4.47 3.03
C ALA A 97 1.70 -4.73 4.29
N ILE A 98 1.41 -3.70 5.08
CA ILE A 98 0.37 -3.77 6.11
C ILE A 98 -0.97 -3.63 5.41
N ILE A 99 -1.82 -4.65 5.58
CA ILE A 99 -3.14 -4.73 4.94
C ILE A 99 -4.23 -4.61 6.00
N ALA A 100 -5.17 -3.72 5.77
CA ALA A 100 -6.35 -3.54 6.62
C ALA A 100 -7.62 -3.69 5.76
N MET A 101 -8.50 -4.61 6.15
CA MET A 101 -9.80 -4.77 5.51
C MET A 101 -10.84 -3.91 6.23
N PHE A 102 -11.57 -3.10 5.45
CA PHE A 102 -12.70 -2.29 5.94
C PHE A 102 -14.06 -2.90 5.56
N THR A 103 -14.05 -3.93 4.71
CA THR A 103 -15.20 -4.80 4.46
C THR A 103 -15.14 -6.01 5.40
N ASN A 104 -16.27 -6.41 5.97
CA ASN A 104 -16.36 -7.64 6.76
C ASN A 104 -16.24 -8.86 5.85
N ILE A 105 -15.21 -9.67 6.04
CA ILE A 105 -14.91 -10.86 5.24
C ILE A 105 -14.42 -11.99 6.14
N THR A 106 -14.44 -13.22 5.63
CA THR A 106 -13.89 -14.37 6.35
C THR A 106 -12.36 -14.38 6.31
N LEU A 107 -11.75 -15.20 7.18
CA LEU A 107 -10.30 -15.41 7.15
C LEU A 107 -9.85 -16.05 5.83
N ASP A 108 -10.63 -16.99 5.29
CA ASP A 108 -10.31 -17.68 4.04
C ASP A 108 -10.36 -16.71 2.86
N ASP A 109 -11.39 -15.86 2.78
CA ASP A 109 -11.48 -14.80 1.77
C ASP A 109 -10.33 -13.79 1.88
N PHE A 110 -9.90 -13.49 3.11
CA PHE A 110 -8.75 -12.61 3.34
C PHE A 110 -7.48 -13.23 2.80
N GLN A 111 -7.20 -14.50 3.11
CA GLN A 111 -6.01 -15.20 2.61
C GLN A 111 -6.01 -15.28 1.09
N ASP A 112 -7.14 -15.64 0.49
CA ASP A 112 -7.30 -15.69 -0.96
C ASP A 112 -7.07 -14.31 -1.59
N PHE A 113 -7.58 -13.25 -0.97
CA PHE A 113 -7.37 -11.88 -1.43
C PHE A 113 -5.89 -11.48 -1.39
N ILE A 114 -5.19 -11.79 -0.28
CA ILE A 114 -3.75 -11.52 -0.16
C ILE A 114 -2.97 -12.24 -1.26
N LEU A 115 -3.19 -13.53 -1.43
CA LEU A 115 -2.43 -14.36 -2.37
C LEU A 115 -2.67 -13.94 -3.83
N ARG A 116 -3.91 -13.59 -4.18
CA ARG A 116 -4.28 -13.27 -5.56
C ARG A 116 -4.04 -11.82 -5.95
N HIS A 117 -4.22 -10.88 -5.03
CA HIS A 117 -4.27 -9.44 -5.35
C HIS A 117 -3.18 -8.61 -4.68
N VAL A 118 -2.71 -8.97 -3.49
CA VAL A 118 -1.67 -8.20 -2.78
C VAL A 118 -0.28 -8.71 -3.10
N LEU A 119 -0.08 -10.02 -3.10
CA LEU A 119 1.23 -10.64 -3.35
C LEU A 119 1.84 -10.22 -4.71
N PRO A 120 1.09 -10.09 -5.81
CA PRO A 120 1.63 -9.60 -7.08
C PRO A 120 2.11 -8.14 -7.07
N LEU A 121 1.73 -7.35 -6.07
CA LEU A 121 2.13 -5.93 -5.93
C LEU A 121 3.47 -5.78 -5.21
N ILE A 122 3.93 -6.83 -4.52
CA ILE A 122 5.18 -6.79 -3.77
C ILE A 122 6.35 -6.83 -4.75
N SER A 123 7.27 -5.87 -4.63
CA SER A 123 8.49 -5.85 -5.41
C SER A 123 9.41 -6.97 -4.96
N SER A 124 9.85 -7.79 -5.91
CA SER A 124 10.91 -8.79 -5.76
C SER A 124 12.27 -8.22 -6.16
#